data_AF-A0A968T3T8-F1
#
_entry.id   AF-A0A968T3T8-F1
#
_cell.length_a   1.000
_cell.length_b   1.000
_cell.length_c   1.000
_cell.angle_alpha   90.00
_cell.angle_beta   90.00
_cell.angle_gamma   90.00
#
_symmetry.space_group_name_H-M   'P 1'
#
loop_
_entity.id
_entity.type
_entity.pdbx_description
1 polymer ?
#
loop_
_entity_poly.entity_id
_entity_poly.type
_entity_poly.pdbx_seq_one_letter_code
_entity_poly.pdbx_strand_id
1 'polypeptide(L)'
;MNKVTLLQNQEIAPGIFSLTFKRFFEFIPGQVIKITCDQTIAPRMYSIASGNKEAYVQLVYDIKPEGELTNILKNLKSGSELLVSLPFGRFTCNENDAWWIATGTGIAPFYAMIQSEPKPEVKLIHGVRRPESLIFKDD
;
A
#
# COMPACT_ATOMS: atom_id res chain seq x y z
N MET A 1 3.42 -6.25 -17.26
CA MET A 1 2.39 -5.77 -16.31
C MET A 1 1.14 -6.61 -16.51
N ASN A 2 0.43 -6.94 -15.45
CA ASN A 2 -0.80 -7.74 -15.48
C ASN A 2 -1.99 -6.81 -15.26
N LYS A 3 -3.07 -7.03 -16.00
CA LYS A 3 -4.30 -6.26 -15.83
C LYS A 3 -5.09 -6.85 -14.67
N VAL A 4 -5.55 -5.99 -13.77
CA VAL A 4 -6.44 -6.33 -12.64
C VAL A 4 -7.64 -5.40 -12.61
N THR A 5 -8.69 -5.83 -11.91
CA THR A 5 -9.89 -5.04 -11.66
C THR A 5 -9.87 -4.56 -10.21
N LEU A 6 -10.09 -3.26 -10.01
CA LEU A 6 -10.19 -2.68 -8.67
C LEU A 6 -11.42 -3.22 -7.94
N LEU A 7 -11.21 -3.65 -6.70
CA LEU A 7 -12.28 -3.98 -5.78
C LEU A 7 -12.79 -2.71 -5.09
N GLN A 8 -11.89 -1.87 -4.62
CA GLN A 8 -12.21 -0.62 -3.94
C GLN A 8 -11.12 0.42 -4.13
N ASN A 9 -11.50 1.69 -4.04
CA ASN A 9 -10.59 2.82 -3.95
C ASN A 9 -11.29 3.93 -3.14
N GLN A 10 -10.82 4.18 -1.93
CA GLN A 10 -11.50 5.06 -0.97
C GLN A 10 -10.50 5.95 -0.24
N GLU A 11 -10.92 7.18 0.06
CA GLU A 11 -10.17 8.08 0.92
C GLU A 11 -10.31 7.61 2.38
N ILE A 12 -9.20 7.32 3.04
CA ILE A 12 -9.15 6.81 4.43
C ILE A 12 -8.67 7.86 5.42
N ALA A 13 -8.04 8.92 4.93
CA ALA A 13 -7.65 10.12 5.66
C ALA A 13 -7.50 11.26 4.64
N PRO A 14 -7.52 12.55 5.04
CA PRO A 14 -7.47 13.66 4.10
C PRO A 14 -6.29 13.57 3.11
N GLY A 15 -6.60 13.38 1.83
CA GLY A 15 -5.64 13.22 0.74
C GLY A 15 -4.93 11.86 0.71
N ILE A 16 -5.35 10.87 1.50
CA ILE A 16 -4.76 9.53 1.57
C ILE A 16 -5.81 8.49 1.21
N PHE A 17 -5.49 7.66 0.23
CA PHE A 17 -6.40 6.68 -0.35
C PHE A 17 -5.91 5.26 -0.11
N SER A 18 -6.87 4.36 0.16
CA SER A 18 -6.71 2.91 0.14
C SER A 18 -7.30 2.36 -1.14
N LEU A 19 -6.49 1.63 -1.91
CA LEU A 19 -6.89 0.96 -3.14
C LEU A 19 -6.67 -0.54 -3.01
N THR A 20 -7.66 -1.33 -3.39
CA THR A 20 -7.61 -2.79 -3.29
C THR A 20 -7.96 -3.48 -4.61
N PHE A 21 -7.33 -4.62 -4.86
CA PHE A 21 -7.65 -5.52 -5.97
C PHE A 21 -7.42 -6.98 -5.56
N LYS A 22 -8.01 -7.95 -6.29
CA LYS A 22 -7.85 -9.38 -5.99
C LYS A 22 -6.39 -9.82 -6.13
N ARG A 23 -5.86 -10.51 -5.13
CA ARG A 23 -4.47 -11.02 -5.15
C ARG A 23 -4.33 -12.16 -6.17
N PHE A 24 -3.25 -12.11 -6.95
CA PHE A 24 -2.93 -13.10 -7.98
C PHE A 24 -1.46 -13.55 -7.96
N PHE A 25 -0.71 -13.14 -6.94
CA PHE A 25 0.70 -13.48 -6.73
C PHE A 25 0.97 -13.71 -5.25
N GLU A 26 2.04 -14.46 -4.97
CA GLU A 26 2.64 -14.53 -3.64
C GLU A 26 3.62 -13.36 -3.45
N PHE A 27 3.74 -12.85 -2.23
CA PHE A 27 4.68 -11.79 -1.88
C PHE A 27 5.20 -11.95 -0.45
N ILE A 28 6.36 -11.36 -0.20
CA ILE A 28 6.93 -11.26 1.14
C ILE A 28 6.49 -9.91 1.75
N PRO A 29 5.93 -9.87 2.96
CA PRO A 29 5.49 -8.63 3.58
C PRO A 29 6.60 -7.58 3.64
N GLY A 30 6.26 -6.36 3.20
CA GLY A 30 7.20 -5.25 3.02
C GLY A 30 7.70 -5.03 1.58
N GLN A 31 7.41 -5.97 0.66
CA GLN A 31 7.64 -5.77 -0.77
C GLN A 31 6.76 -4.67 -1.39
N VAL A 32 7.17 -4.24 -2.57
CA VAL A 32 6.50 -3.22 -3.39
C VAL A 32 6.03 -3.81 -4.72
N ILE A 33 5.04 -3.15 -5.33
CA ILE A 33 4.63 -3.37 -6.72
C ILE A 33 4.64 -2.06 -7.49
N LYS A 34 4.77 -2.15 -8.82
CA LYS A 34 4.53 -1.02 -9.72
C LYS A 34 3.08 -1.06 -10.21
N ILE A 35 2.42 0.09 -10.19
CA ILE A 35 1.08 0.24 -10.79
C ILE A 35 1.05 1.40 -11.79
N THR A 36 0.14 1.31 -12.75
CA THR A 36 -0.26 2.41 -13.63
C THR A 36 -1.68 2.18 -14.17
N CYS A 37 -2.35 3.22 -14.65
CA CYS A 37 -3.68 3.11 -15.27
C CYS A 37 -3.59 2.67 -16.74
N ASP A 38 -2.53 3.08 -17.45
CA ASP A 38 -2.27 2.72 -18.83
C ASP A 38 -0.76 2.69 -19.13
N GLN A 39 -0.39 2.23 -20.32
CA GLN A 39 1.02 2.09 -20.72
C GLN A 39 1.70 3.42 -21.09
N THR A 40 0.94 4.50 -21.28
CA THR A 40 1.46 5.84 -21.58
C THR A 40 1.87 6.58 -20.31
N ILE A 41 1.25 6.26 -19.18
CA ILE A 41 1.60 6.81 -17.87
C ILE A 41 2.72 5.99 -17.24
N ALA A 42 3.79 6.67 -16.84
CA ALA A 42 4.92 6.05 -16.19
C ALA A 42 4.50 5.37 -14.86
N PRO A 43 4.83 4.08 -14.65
CA PRO A 43 4.45 3.37 -13.44
C PRO A 43 5.04 3.97 -12.17
N ARG A 44 4.34 3.83 -11.05
CA ARG A 44 4.84 4.22 -9.71
C ARG A 44 4.85 3.03 -8.77
N MET A 45 5.81 3.03 -7.86
CA MET A 45 5.98 1.97 -6.86
C MET A 45 5.16 2.28 -5.62
N TYR A 46 4.48 1.26 -5.11
CA TYR A 46 3.75 1.31 -3.84
C TYR A 46 4.06 0.06 -3.04
N SER A 47 4.29 0.23 -1.74
CA SER A 47 4.36 -0.88 -0.80
C SER A 47 3.01 -1.55 -0.68
N ILE A 48 3.03 -2.88 -0.62
CA ILE A 48 1.83 -3.66 -0.28
C ILE A 48 1.49 -3.38 1.19
N ALA A 49 0.21 -3.12 1.46
CA ALA A 49 -0.36 -2.76 2.74
C ALA A 49 -1.46 -3.74 3.18
N SER A 50 -1.35 -5.01 2.79
CA SER A 50 -2.24 -6.11 3.20
C SER A 50 -1.43 -7.30 3.64
N GLY A 51 -2.02 -8.20 4.43
CA GLY A 51 -1.40 -9.46 4.81
C GLY A 51 -1.18 -10.39 3.61
N ASN A 52 -0.11 -11.20 3.63
CA ASN A 52 0.22 -12.12 2.54
C ASN A 52 -0.74 -13.33 2.42
N LYS A 53 -1.56 -13.58 3.44
CA LYS A 53 -2.61 -14.62 3.43
C LYS A 53 -3.97 -14.09 2.99
N GLU A 54 -4.14 -12.77 2.85
CA GLU A 54 -5.41 -12.18 2.43
C GLU A 54 -5.71 -12.47 0.95
N ALA A 55 -6.99 -12.46 0.58
CA ALA A 55 -7.43 -12.70 -0.80
C ALA A 55 -7.26 -11.48 -1.72
N TYR A 56 -6.84 -10.33 -1.17
CA TYR A 56 -6.64 -9.08 -1.87
C TYR A 56 -5.25 -8.50 -1.61
N VAL A 57 -4.87 -7.56 -2.47
CA VAL A 57 -3.74 -6.66 -2.26
C VAL A 57 -4.32 -5.29 -1.95
N GLN A 58 -3.86 -4.68 -0.86
CA GLN A 58 -4.15 -3.29 -0.52
C GLN A 58 -2.91 -2.43 -0.75
N LEU A 59 -3.11 -1.24 -1.30
CA LEU A 59 -2.12 -0.19 -1.45
C LEU A 59 -2.62 1.07 -0.77
N VAL A 60 -1.71 1.84 -0.20
CA VAL A 60 -2.00 3.18 0.32
C VAL A 60 -1.17 4.21 -0.41
N TYR A 61 -1.79 5.30 -0.83
CA TYR A 61 -1.12 6.41 -1.51
C TYR A 61 -1.66 7.77 -1.07
N ASP A 62 -0.79 8.77 -1.09
CA ASP A 62 -1.14 10.17 -0.91
C ASP A 62 -1.35 10.86 -2.27
N ILE A 63 -2.27 11.81 -2.33
CA ILE A 63 -2.42 12.67 -3.51
C ILE A 63 -1.27 13.67 -3.54
N LYS A 64 -0.51 13.64 -4.64
CA LYS A 64 0.44 14.69 -4.96
C LYS A 64 -0.19 15.64 -5.97
N PRO A 65 -0.26 16.96 -5.72
CA PRO A 65 -0.86 17.92 -6.65
C PRO A 65 -0.30 17.81 -8.07
N GLU A 66 1.02 17.68 -8.19
CA GLU A 66 1.76 17.51 -9.46
C GLU A 66 1.82 16.03 -9.93
N GLY A 67 1.15 15.11 -9.22
CA GLY A 67 1.21 13.68 -9.47
C GLY A 67 0.23 13.25 -10.55
N GLU A 68 0.73 13.06 -11.77
CA GLU A 68 -0.04 12.57 -12.93
C GLU A 68 -0.87 11.32 -12.58
N LEU A 69 -0.22 10.25 -12.08
CA LEU A 69 -0.90 9.00 -11.73
C LEU A 69 -1.89 9.17 -10.57
N THR A 70 -1.50 9.83 -9.48
CA THR A 70 -2.35 9.96 -8.28
C THR A 70 -3.61 10.77 -8.52
N ASN A 71 -3.56 11.76 -9.43
CA ASN A 71 -4.73 12.53 -9.83
C ASN A 71 -5.74 11.72 -10.65
N ILE A 72 -5.28 10.69 -11.36
CA ILE A 72 -6.15 9.75 -12.06
C ILE A 72 -6.68 8.70 -11.06
N LEU A 73 -5.79 8.11 -10.25
CA LEU A 73 -6.13 7.07 -9.29
C LEU A 73 -7.27 7.49 -8.36
N LYS A 74 -7.25 8.72 -7.81
CA LYS A 74 -8.30 9.19 -6.87
C LYS A 74 -9.73 9.13 -7.45
N ASN A 75 -9.87 9.16 -8.77
CA ASN A 75 -11.16 9.14 -9.46
C ASN A 75 -11.60 7.73 -9.85
N LEU A 76 -10.70 6.74 -9.82
CA LEU A 76 -11.04 5.36 -10.15
C LEU A 76 -12.05 4.78 -9.15
N LYS A 77 -12.94 3.95 -9.67
CA LYS A 77 -14.01 3.29 -8.90
C LYS A 77 -13.80 1.78 -8.93
N SER A 78 -14.58 1.08 -8.10
CA SER A 78 -14.69 -0.39 -8.21
C SER A 78 -15.03 -0.77 -9.65
N GLY A 79 -14.42 -1.83 -10.16
CA GLY A 79 -14.56 -2.25 -11.56
C GLY A 79 -13.60 -1.58 -12.54
N SER A 80 -12.90 -0.50 -12.18
CA SER A 80 -11.86 0.10 -13.03
C SER A 80 -10.67 -0.85 -13.22
N GLU A 81 -9.99 -0.74 -14.37
CA GLU A 81 -8.80 -1.52 -14.67
C GLU A 81 -7.52 -0.84 -14.12
N LEU A 82 -6.56 -1.65 -13.70
CA LEU A 82 -5.22 -1.23 -13.28
C LEU A 82 -4.17 -2.18 -13.84
N LEU A 83 -3.01 -1.67 -14.23
CA LEU A 83 -1.86 -2.47 -14.63
C LEU A 83 -0.89 -2.62 -13.46
N VAL A 84 -0.52 -3.86 -13.12
CA VAL A 84 0.24 -4.21 -11.91
C VAL A 84 1.44 -5.10 -12.24
N SER A 85 2.62 -4.82 -11.67
CA SER A 85 3.78 -5.71 -11.78
C SER A 85 3.69 -6.90 -10.80
N LEU A 86 4.56 -7.89 -10.98
CA LEU A 86 4.85 -8.81 -9.88
C LEU A 86 5.57 -8.07 -8.73
N PRO A 87 5.46 -8.55 -7.49
CA PRO A 87 6.11 -7.94 -6.33
C PRO A 87 7.63 -8.05 -6.40
N PHE A 88 8.31 -7.05 -5.86
CA PHE A 88 9.76 -7.01 -5.76
C PHE A 88 10.19 -6.13 -4.56
N GLY A 89 11.50 -6.03 -4.33
CA GLY A 89 12.05 -5.28 -3.22
C GLY A 89 12.58 -6.18 -2.11
N ARG A 90 13.38 -5.59 -1.22
CA ARG A 90 14.14 -6.27 -0.16
C ARG A 90 13.84 -5.71 1.24
N PHE A 91 12.86 -4.82 1.36
CA PHE A 91 12.46 -4.27 2.65
C PHE A 91 11.56 -5.27 3.37
N THR A 92 12.18 -6.26 4.01
CA THR A 92 11.49 -7.33 4.75
C THR A 92 12.09 -7.43 6.15
N CYS A 93 11.35 -7.94 7.13
CA CYS A 93 11.83 -8.02 8.51
C CYS A 93 11.53 -9.39 9.12
N ASN A 94 12.58 -10.17 9.39
CA ASN A 94 12.47 -11.47 10.07
C ASN A 94 12.87 -11.40 11.55
N GLU A 95 13.34 -10.25 12.01
CA GLU A 95 13.80 -10.04 13.38
C GLU A 95 12.62 -9.71 14.30
N ASN A 96 12.70 -10.14 15.56
CA ASN A 96 11.65 -9.92 16.56
C ASN A 96 11.90 -8.68 17.44
N ASP A 97 13.16 -8.26 17.59
CA ASP A 97 13.55 -7.07 18.36
C ASP A 97 14.01 -5.97 17.38
N ALA A 98 13.04 -5.24 16.83
CA ALA A 98 13.29 -4.19 15.85
C ALA A 98 12.46 -2.95 16.13
N TRP A 99 13.05 -1.78 15.86
CA TRP A 99 12.34 -0.51 15.81
C TRP A 99 11.88 -0.24 14.39
N TRP A 100 10.57 -0.09 14.21
CA TRP A 100 9.97 0.25 12.94
C TRP A 100 9.63 1.73 12.94
N ILE A 101 10.21 2.46 12.00
CA ILE A 101 10.07 3.92 11.92
C ILE A 101 9.47 4.26 10.57
N ALA A 102 8.25 4.78 10.58
CA ALA A 102 7.51 5.18 9.40
C ALA A 102 7.10 6.64 9.47
N THR A 103 6.96 7.26 8.30
CA THR A 103 6.29 8.57 8.18
C THR A 103 5.23 8.52 7.08
N GLY A 104 4.09 9.19 7.30
CA GLY A 104 2.99 9.23 6.33
C GLY A 104 2.58 7.84 5.84
N THR A 105 2.49 7.66 4.52
CA THR A 105 2.15 6.36 3.88
C THR A 105 3.26 5.31 3.98
N GLY A 106 4.45 5.66 4.49
CA GLY A 106 5.55 4.74 4.73
C GLY A 106 5.28 3.68 5.81
N ILE A 107 4.12 3.73 6.48
CA ILE A 107 3.65 2.68 7.39
C ILE A 107 3.15 1.42 6.65
N ALA A 108 2.76 1.55 5.37
CA ALA A 108 2.23 0.47 4.54
C ALA A 108 3.00 -0.87 4.63
N PRO A 109 4.34 -0.93 4.43
CA PRO A 109 5.07 -2.18 4.50
C PRO A 109 5.03 -2.82 5.90
N PHE A 110 5.06 -2.01 6.97
CA PHE A 110 4.97 -2.51 8.34
C PHE A 110 3.59 -3.05 8.65
N TYR A 111 2.54 -2.37 8.19
CA TYR A 111 1.17 -2.86 8.32
C TYR A 111 1.03 -4.23 7.64
N ALA A 112 1.55 -4.41 6.43
CA ALA A 112 1.57 -5.73 5.78
C ALA A 112 2.32 -6.80 6.59
N MET A 113 3.42 -6.45 7.27
CA MET A 113 4.14 -7.38 8.15
C MET A 113 3.27 -7.82 9.33
N ILE A 114 2.62 -6.87 10.03
CA ILE A 114 1.74 -7.15 11.18
C ILE A 114 0.56 -8.05 10.77
N GLN A 115 -0.09 -7.72 9.65
CA GLN A 115 -1.24 -8.47 9.15
C GLN A 115 -0.88 -9.90 8.69
N SER A 116 0.38 -10.13 8.30
CA SER A 116 0.84 -11.44 7.84
C SER A 116 1.25 -12.35 8.98
N GLU A 117 1.95 -11.79 9.96
CA GLU A 117 2.48 -12.48 11.12
C GLU A 117 2.54 -11.50 12.30
N PRO A 118 1.59 -11.57 13.25
CA PRO A 118 1.60 -10.72 14.43
C PRO A 118 2.89 -10.91 15.21
N LYS A 119 3.65 -9.83 15.40
CA LYS A 119 4.89 -9.84 16.18
C LYS A 119 4.63 -9.26 17.57
N PRO A 120 4.86 -10.02 18.66
CA PRO A 120 4.50 -9.60 20.01
C PRO A 120 5.38 -8.48 20.60
N GLU A 121 6.57 -8.22 20.06
CA GLU A 121 7.57 -7.31 20.67
C GLU A 121 8.14 -6.23 19.74
N VAL A 122 7.41 -5.82 18.71
CA VAL A 122 7.88 -4.76 17.80
C VAL A 122 7.49 -3.37 18.31
N LYS A 123 8.43 -2.43 18.27
CA LYS A 123 8.18 -1.01 18.55
C LYS A 123 8.00 -0.24 17.24
N LEU A 124 6.77 0.23 16.98
CA LEU A 124 6.45 1.04 15.81
C LEU A 124 6.31 2.53 16.19
N ILE A 125 7.03 3.40 15.48
CA ILE A 125 6.89 4.85 15.52
C ILE A 125 6.34 5.30 14.17
N HIS A 126 5.16 5.94 14.19
CA HIS A 126 4.53 6.50 12.98
C HIS A 126 4.43 8.02 13.09
N GLY A 127 5.27 8.73 12.35
CA GLY A 127 5.26 10.18 12.26
C GLY A 127 4.31 10.70 11.18
N VAL A 128 3.35 11.53 11.56
CA VAL A 128 2.46 12.24 10.63
C VAL A 128 2.51 13.74 10.88
N ARG A 129 2.24 14.55 9.85
CA ARG A 129 2.22 16.02 9.99
C ARG A 129 1.05 16.51 10.84
N ARG A 130 -0.09 15.82 10.73
CA ARG A 130 -1.33 16.17 11.43
C ARG A 130 -2.02 14.90 11.92
N PRO A 131 -2.70 14.93 13.08
CA PRO A 131 -3.36 13.76 13.65
C PRO A 131 -4.36 13.09 12.69
N GLU A 132 -5.07 13.87 11.89
CA GLU A 132 -6.04 13.38 10.90
C GLU A 132 -5.42 12.56 9.75
N SER A 133 -4.10 12.63 9.56
CA SER A 133 -3.37 11.83 8.56
C SER A 133 -2.94 10.46 9.10
N LEU A 134 -3.25 10.14 10.36
CA LEU A 134 -2.91 8.86 10.96
C LEU A 134 -3.86 7.78 10.42
N ILE A 135 -3.29 6.85 9.66
CA ILE A 135 -3.98 5.70 9.07
C ILE A 135 -3.64 4.43 9.87
N PHE A 136 -4.52 3.43 9.86
CA PHE A 136 -4.38 2.17 10.59
C PHE A 136 -4.29 2.32 12.11
N LYS A 137 -4.85 3.39 12.68
CA LYS A 137 -4.79 3.67 14.12
C LYS A 137 -5.61 2.68 14.95
N ASP A 138 -6.76 2.27 14.42
CA ASP A 138 -7.77 1.48 15.12
C ASP A 138 -7.74 -0.01 14.74
N ASP A 139 -6.79 -0.40 13.86
CA ASP A 139 -6.55 -1.78 13.42
C ASP A 139 -5.50 -2.46 14.32
#